data_AF-A0A5J4QCE3-F1
#
_entry.id   AF-A0A5J4QCE3-F1
#
_cell.length_a   1.000
_cell.length_b   1.000
_cell.length_c   1.000
_cell.angle_alpha   90.00
_cell.angle_beta   90.00
_cell.angle_gamma   90.00
#
_symmetry.space_group_name_H-M   'P 1'
#
loop_
_entity.id
_entity.type
_entity.pdbx_description
1 polymer ?
#
loop_
_entity_poly.entity_id
_entity_poly.type
_entity_poly.pdbx_seq_one_letter_code
_entity_poly.pdbx_strand_id
1 'polypeptide(L)'
;LSITMQDPLISATVTNVVMHNLQNYITDYRTNKVHHDLEFTEKLFKEAKEEYNTAQQKYAQYVDKNRNTILQTARVEEERLTNEKNLTYNVYNQIAQQLQMAKAKVQEITPVYTVVQPATVPLKPSKPNKIMILIGFIFLGGVGSVGWILFVKDLLKAWKEKQLEEFSTSKKEV
;
A
#
# COMPACT_ATOMS: atom_id res chain seq x y z
N LEU A 1 0.82 11.85 -1.15
CA LEU A 1 1.78 12.79 -0.56
C LEU A 1 2.62 13.34 -1.71
N SER A 2 2.60 14.65 -1.96
CA SER A 2 3.41 15.27 -3.02
C SER A 2 4.40 16.23 -2.36
N ILE A 3 5.70 15.98 -2.56
CA ILE A 3 6.79 16.78 -2.02
C ILE A 3 7.55 17.38 -3.20
N THR A 4 7.36 18.68 -3.43
CA THR A 4 8.10 19.44 -4.45
C THR A 4 9.48 19.81 -3.91
N MET A 5 10.55 19.29 -4.54
CA MET A 5 11.93 19.75 -4.35
C MET A 5 12.50 20.24 -5.69
N GLN A 6 13.50 21.13 -5.63
CA GLN A 6 14.10 21.81 -6.79
C GLN A 6 14.84 20.90 -7.78
N ASP A 7 15.17 19.65 -7.40
CA ASP A 7 15.75 18.66 -8.30
C ASP A 7 14.88 17.39 -8.38
N PRO A 8 14.25 17.10 -9.54
CA PRO A 8 13.31 16.01 -9.71
C PRO A 8 13.92 14.61 -9.51
N LEU A 9 15.25 14.46 -9.56
CA LEU A 9 15.94 13.19 -9.30
C LEU A 9 16.03 12.88 -7.80
N ILE A 10 16.28 13.88 -6.97
CA ILE A 10 16.37 13.73 -5.51
C ILE A 10 14.98 13.50 -4.92
N SER A 11 13.96 14.24 -5.38
CA SER A 11 12.57 14.06 -4.93
C SER A 11 12.02 12.66 -5.26
N ALA A 12 12.34 12.13 -6.46
CA ALA A 12 11.95 10.78 -6.85
C ALA A 12 12.68 9.71 -6.03
N THR A 13 13.99 9.89 -5.77
CA THR A 13 14.78 8.94 -4.98
C THR A 13 14.32 8.91 -3.52
N VAL A 14 14.12 10.07 -2.90
CA VAL A 14 13.64 10.18 -1.52
C VAL A 14 12.22 9.64 -1.41
N THR A 15 11.34 9.96 -2.36
CA THR A 15 9.96 9.44 -2.37
C THR A 15 9.93 7.92 -2.56
N ASN A 16 10.78 7.37 -3.43
CA ASN A 16 10.91 5.91 -3.61
C ASN A 16 11.46 5.22 -2.36
N VAL A 17 12.44 5.81 -1.67
CA VAL A 17 12.98 5.26 -0.41
C VAL A 17 11.93 5.30 0.70
N VAL A 18 11.20 6.41 0.86
CA VAL A 18 10.12 6.51 1.85
C VAL A 18 9.00 5.52 1.51
N MET A 19 8.63 5.39 0.24
CA MET A 19 7.58 4.47 -0.20
C MET A 19 7.98 3.00 -0.04
N HIS A 20 9.24 2.65 -0.33
CA HIS A 20 9.79 1.31 -0.11
C HIS A 20 9.88 0.96 1.38
N ASN A 21 10.31 1.90 2.23
CA ASN A 21 10.35 1.68 3.68
C ASN A 21 8.94 1.58 4.26
N LEU A 22 7.96 2.38 3.78
CA LEU A 22 6.57 2.25 4.19
C LEU A 22 5.98 0.92 3.73
N GLN A 23 6.26 0.48 2.50
CA GLN A 23 5.81 -0.81 1.99
C GLN A 23 6.43 -1.97 2.78
N ASN A 24 7.73 -1.94 3.09
CA ASN A 24 8.38 -2.95 3.93
C ASN A 24 7.79 -2.94 5.34
N TYR A 25 7.61 -1.77 5.95
CA TYR A 25 7.01 -1.66 7.29
C TYR A 25 5.55 -2.17 7.32
N ILE A 26 4.74 -1.85 6.29
CA ILE A 26 3.37 -2.33 6.18
C ILE A 26 3.31 -3.84 5.92
N THR A 27 4.28 -4.38 5.17
CA THR A 27 4.38 -5.82 4.84
C THR A 27 4.84 -6.63 6.05
N ASP A 28 5.87 -6.17 6.77
CA ASP A 28 6.33 -6.79 8.02
C ASP A 28 5.28 -6.69 9.12
N TYR A 29 4.56 -5.58 9.22
CA TYR A 29 3.46 -5.44 10.18
C TYR A 29 2.29 -6.40 9.87
N ARG A 30 1.92 -6.57 8.59
CA ARG A 30 0.85 -7.50 8.20
C ARG A 30 1.23 -8.96 8.42
N THR A 31 2.49 -9.33 8.14
CA THR A 31 2.97 -10.71 8.31
C THR A 31 3.10 -11.06 9.80
N ASN A 32 3.67 -10.17 10.61
CA ASN A 32 3.80 -10.38 12.06
C ASN A 32 2.45 -10.38 12.79
N LYS A 33 1.48 -9.56 12.35
CA LYS A 33 0.15 -9.50 12.97
C LYS A 33 -0.62 -10.82 12.82
N VAL A 34 -0.55 -11.45 11.65
CA VAL A 34 -1.26 -12.72 11.40
C VAL A 34 -0.72 -13.85 12.27
N HIS A 35 0.59 -13.87 12.55
CA HIS A 35 1.19 -14.82 13.49
C HIS A 35 0.80 -14.55 14.95
N HIS A 36 0.79 -13.28 15.39
CA HIS A 36 0.37 -12.93 16.75
C HIS A 36 -1.13 -13.21 16.99
N ASP A 37 -1.99 -12.92 15.99
CA ASP A 37 -3.42 -13.21 16.06
C ASP A 37 -3.68 -14.73 16.13
N LEU A 38 -2.89 -15.53 15.39
CA LEU A 38 -2.95 -16.99 15.47
C LEU A 38 -2.51 -17.50 16.85
N GLU A 39 -1.36 -17.05 17.35
CA GLU A 39 -0.82 -17.46 18.66
C GLU A 39 -1.78 -17.11 19.80
N PHE A 40 -2.36 -15.90 19.77
CA PHE A 40 -3.37 -15.49 20.75
C PHE A 40 -4.61 -16.40 20.71
N THR A 41 -5.10 -16.72 19.50
CA THR A 41 -6.26 -17.61 19.34
C THR A 41 -5.95 -19.04 19.77
N GLU A 42 -4.72 -19.54 19.52
CA GLU A 42 -4.27 -20.85 19.99
C GLU A 42 -4.18 -20.93 21.51
N LYS A 43 -3.71 -19.85 22.15
CA LYS A 43 -3.70 -19.75 23.62
C LYS A 43 -5.11 -19.79 24.19
N LEU A 44 -6.03 -18.97 23.67
CA LEU A 44 -7.44 -18.97 24.10
C LEU A 44 -8.09 -20.34 23.90
N PHE A 45 -7.79 -21.02 22.79
CA PHE A 45 -8.29 -22.37 22.54
C PHE A 45 -7.81 -23.37 23.59
N LYS A 46 -6.53 -23.30 23.96
CA LYS A 46 -5.95 -24.17 24.98
C LYS A 46 -6.58 -23.93 26.36
N GLU A 47 -6.74 -22.67 26.74
CA GLU A 47 -7.38 -22.28 28.00
C GLU A 47 -8.85 -22.77 28.05
N ALA A 48 -9.64 -22.52 27.01
CA ALA A 48 -11.03 -22.98 26.94
C ALA A 48 -11.16 -24.50 26.95
N LYS A 49 -10.22 -25.21 26.31
CA LYS A 49 -10.17 -26.68 26.33
C LYS A 49 -9.89 -27.22 27.74
N GLU A 50 -8.97 -26.59 28.45
CA GLU A 50 -8.62 -26.96 29.82
C GLU A 50 -9.79 -26.72 30.79
N GLU A 51 -10.49 -25.58 30.62
CA GLU A 51 -11.69 -25.26 31.38
C GLU A 51 -12.83 -26.27 31.12
N TYR A 52 -13.08 -26.60 29.85
CA TYR A 52 -14.05 -27.64 29.46
C TYR A 52 -13.70 -29.00 30.07
N ASN A 53 -12.44 -29.42 29.97
CA ASN A 53 -11.99 -30.70 30.54
C ASN A 53 -12.18 -30.72 32.06
N THR A 54 -11.91 -29.60 32.73
CA THR A 54 -12.11 -29.46 34.18
C THR A 54 -13.60 -29.57 34.54
N ALA A 55 -14.48 -28.88 33.81
CA ALA A 55 -15.94 -28.98 34.01
C ALA A 55 -16.46 -30.40 33.72
N GLN A 56 -15.95 -31.05 32.67
CA GLN A 56 -16.28 -32.43 32.32
C GLN A 56 -15.85 -33.41 33.42
N GLN A 57 -14.64 -33.25 33.97
CA GLN A 57 -14.16 -34.08 35.08
C GLN A 57 -14.98 -33.88 36.35
N LYS A 58 -15.36 -32.64 36.70
CA LYS A 58 -16.26 -32.37 37.83
C LYS A 58 -17.60 -33.09 37.66
N TYR A 59 -18.20 -33.00 36.47
CA TYR A 59 -19.45 -33.69 36.15
C TYR A 59 -19.30 -35.21 36.26
N ALA A 60 -18.24 -35.78 35.67
CA ALA A 60 -17.97 -37.22 35.74
C ALA A 60 -17.80 -37.71 37.19
N GLN A 61 -17.01 -37.00 37.99
CA GLN A 61 -16.82 -37.32 39.42
C GLN A 61 -18.13 -37.22 40.21
N TYR A 62 -18.99 -36.26 39.88
CA TYR A 62 -20.29 -36.10 40.52
C TYR A 62 -21.22 -37.28 40.21
N VAL A 63 -21.33 -37.64 38.93
CA VAL A 63 -22.17 -38.76 38.47
C VAL A 63 -21.68 -40.08 39.07
N ASP A 64 -20.38 -40.33 39.10
CA ASP A 64 -19.82 -41.55 39.68
C ASP A 64 -20.06 -41.65 41.19
N LYS A 65 -19.99 -40.52 41.92
CA LYS A 65 -20.27 -40.48 43.37
C LYS A 65 -21.75 -40.63 43.70
N ASN A 66 -22.66 -40.19 42.83
CA ASN A 66 -24.10 -40.07 43.12
C ASN A 66 -25.00 -41.01 42.31
N ARG A 67 -24.47 -42.10 41.73
CA ARG A 67 -25.22 -43.06 40.88
C ARG A 67 -26.55 -43.58 41.45
N ASN A 68 -26.71 -43.63 42.78
CA ASN A 68 -27.90 -44.21 43.43
C ASN A 68 -28.71 -43.20 44.25
N THR A 69 -28.55 -41.89 44.01
CA THR A 69 -29.17 -40.85 44.83
C THR A 69 -30.54 -40.44 44.29
N ILE A 70 -31.61 -40.58 45.09
CA ILE A 70 -33.00 -40.22 44.71
C ILE A 70 -33.36 -38.78 45.14
N LEU A 71 -32.47 -38.08 45.86
CA LEU A 71 -32.75 -36.73 46.37
C LEU A 71 -32.90 -35.71 45.24
N GLN A 72 -33.91 -34.83 45.36
CA GLN A 72 -34.12 -33.73 44.40
C GLN A 72 -32.98 -32.71 44.43
N THR A 73 -32.33 -32.51 45.58
CA THR A 73 -31.14 -31.64 45.70
C THR A 73 -29.97 -32.14 44.85
N ALA A 74 -29.82 -33.46 44.72
CA ALA A 74 -28.80 -34.04 43.84
C ALA A 74 -29.12 -33.75 42.36
N ARG A 75 -30.39 -33.82 41.95
CA ARG A 75 -30.80 -33.49 40.57
C ARG A 75 -30.50 -32.03 40.20
N VAL A 76 -30.77 -31.10 41.11
CA VAL A 76 -30.46 -29.67 40.89
C VAL A 76 -28.96 -29.45 40.71
N GLU A 77 -28.13 -30.12 41.51
CA GLU A 77 -26.68 -30.01 41.41
C GLU A 77 -26.14 -30.68 40.12
N GLU A 78 -26.72 -31.81 39.71
CA GLU A 78 -26.43 -32.44 38.43
C GLU A 78 -26.75 -31.51 37.25
N GLU A 79 -27.91 -30.85 37.29
CA GLU A 79 -28.33 -29.88 36.28
C GLU A 79 -27.37 -28.69 36.23
N ARG A 80 -26.96 -28.16 37.40
CA ARG A 80 -25.97 -27.09 37.50
C ARG A 80 -24.64 -27.49 36.84
N LEU A 81 -24.11 -28.67 37.15
CA LEU A 81 -22.86 -29.19 36.57
C LEU A 81 -23.00 -29.48 35.07
N THR A 82 -24.16 -29.97 34.64
CA THR A 82 -24.46 -30.20 33.22
C THR A 82 -24.48 -28.88 32.46
N ASN A 83 -25.08 -27.84 33.04
CA ASN A 83 -25.11 -26.50 32.46
C ASN A 83 -23.71 -25.87 32.41
N GLU A 84 -22.89 -26.03 33.46
CA GLU A 84 -21.48 -25.58 33.49
C GLU A 84 -20.66 -26.28 32.37
N LYS A 85 -20.79 -27.60 32.24
CA LYS A 85 -20.15 -28.38 31.16
C LYS A 85 -20.63 -27.92 29.77
N ASN A 86 -21.92 -27.70 29.59
CA ASN A 86 -22.48 -27.28 28.30
C ASN A 86 -22.05 -25.85 27.94
N LEU A 87 -21.97 -24.94 28.92
CA LEU A 87 -21.50 -23.57 28.73
C LEU A 87 -20.03 -23.57 28.27
N THR A 88 -19.15 -24.27 29.01
CA THR A 88 -17.73 -24.37 28.65
C THR A 88 -17.51 -25.07 27.31
N TYR A 89 -18.34 -26.07 26.98
CA TYR A 89 -18.33 -26.71 25.65
C TYR A 89 -18.68 -25.73 24.52
N ASN A 90 -19.71 -24.89 24.71
CA ASN A 90 -20.10 -23.90 23.72
C ASN A 90 -18.99 -22.85 23.50
N VAL A 91 -18.36 -22.37 24.58
CA VAL A 91 -17.22 -21.45 24.49
C VAL A 91 -16.04 -22.09 23.76
N TYR A 92 -15.70 -23.33 24.11
CA TYR A 92 -14.66 -24.11 23.42
C TYR A 92 -14.94 -24.26 21.92
N ASN A 93 -16.17 -24.66 21.55
CA ASN A 93 -16.56 -24.81 20.15
C ASN A 93 -16.48 -23.49 19.38
N GLN A 94 -16.90 -22.38 19.99
CA GLN A 94 -16.84 -21.07 19.35
C GLN A 94 -15.39 -20.64 19.08
N ILE A 95 -14.49 -20.85 20.04
CA ILE A 95 -13.06 -20.54 19.89
C ILE A 95 -12.41 -21.49 18.87
N ALA A 96 -12.79 -22.78 18.85
CA ALA A 96 -12.31 -23.73 17.87
C ALA A 96 -12.63 -23.31 16.43
N GLN A 97 -13.85 -22.81 16.18
CA GLN A 97 -14.25 -22.25 14.89
C GLN A 97 -13.42 -21.01 14.52
N GLN A 98 -13.20 -20.10 15.47
CA GLN A 98 -12.35 -18.93 15.26
C GLN A 98 -10.90 -19.31 14.93
N LEU A 99 -10.36 -20.32 15.62
CA LEU A 99 -9.03 -20.84 15.34
C LEU A 99 -8.93 -21.44 13.94
N GLN A 100 -9.94 -22.18 13.50
CA GLN A 100 -9.98 -22.73 12.15
C GLN A 100 -9.98 -21.62 11.08
N MET A 101 -10.74 -20.54 11.29
CA MET A 101 -10.73 -19.37 10.41
C MET A 101 -9.38 -18.64 10.43
N ALA A 102 -8.75 -18.48 11.60
CA ALA A 102 -7.44 -17.85 11.72
C ALA A 102 -6.35 -18.68 11.00
N LYS A 103 -6.37 -20.01 11.17
CA LYS A 103 -5.47 -20.94 10.46
C LYS A 103 -5.68 -20.89 8.95
N ALA A 104 -6.93 -20.83 8.49
CA ALA A 104 -7.24 -20.70 7.07
C ALA A 104 -6.65 -19.40 6.48
N LYS A 105 -6.76 -18.27 7.18
CA LYS A 105 -6.16 -16.99 6.76
C LYS A 105 -4.63 -17.04 6.69
N VAL A 106 -3.99 -17.71 7.66
CA VAL A 106 -2.53 -17.91 7.64
C VAL A 106 -2.13 -18.75 6.43
N GLN A 107 -2.88 -19.81 6.13
CA GLN A 107 -2.61 -20.68 4.98
C GLN A 107 -2.87 -19.98 3.63
N GLU A 108 -3.88 -19.11 3.55
CA GLU A 108 -4.16 -18.32 2.36
C GLU A 108 -3.03 -17.31 2.06
N ILE A 109 -2.46 -16.71 3.11
CA ILE A 109 -1.35 -15.73 2.98
C ILE A 109 0.00 -16.41 2.78
N THR A 110 0.18 -17.64 3.25
CA THR A 110 1.43 -18.40 3.10
C THR A 110 1.36 -19.21 1.80
N PRO A 111 1.86 -18.69 0.65
CA PRO A 111 1.91 -19.52 -0.54
C PRO A 111 3.08 -20.47 -0.34
N VAL A 112 2.78 -21.72 0.00
CA VAL A 112 3.69 -22.81 -0.34
C VAL A 112 3.97 -22.65 -1.84
N TYR A 113 5.23 -22.42 -2.22
CA TYR A 113 5.72 -22.10 -3.56
C TYR A 113 5.63 -20.64 -4.03
N THR A 114 6.74 -19.89 -3.87
CA THR A 114 7.48 -19.30 -5.01
C THR A 114 8.92 -19.09 -4.61
N VAL A 115 9.69 -20.17 -4.70
CA VAL A 115 11.15 -20.11 -4.83
C VAL A 115 11.42 -19.47 -6.20
N VAL A 116 12.17 -18.37 -6.19
CA VAL A 116 12.99 -17.88 -7.31
C VAL A 116 12.23 -17.34 -8.53
N GLN A 117 12.24 -16.01 -8.67
CA GLN A 117 13.09 -15.38 -9.68
C GLN A 117 13.42 -13.94 -9.23
N PRO A 118 14.68 -13.49 -9.36
CA PRO A 118 15.12 -12.19 -8.89
C PRO A 118 14.40 -11.06 -9.64
N ALA A 119 14.23 -9.95 -8.93
CA ALA A 119 13.66 -8.70 -9.41
C ALA A 119 14.17 -8.34 -10.81
N THR A 120 13.27 -8.37 -11.80
CA THR A 120 13.56 -7.72 -13.08
C THR A 120 13.41 -6.22 -12.86
N VAL A 121 14.55 -5.55 -12.72
CA VAL A 121 14.64 -4.09 -12.71
C VAL A 121 14.01 -3.53 -13.99
N PRO A 122 13.07 -2.57 -13.91
CA PRO A 122 12.54 -1.91 -15.10
C PRO A 122 13.65 -1.05 -15.73
N LEU A 123 14.29 -1.57 -16.77
CA LEU A 123 15.24 -0.87 -17.63
C LEU A 123 14.55 0.11 -18.58
N LYS A 124 13.81 1.09 -18.04
CA LYS A 124 13.43 2.28 -18.82
C LYS A 124 13.51 3.55 -17.96
N PRO A 125 14.56 4.38 -18.14
CA PRO A 125 14.57 5.71 -17.56
C PRO A 125 13.46 6.55 -18.19
N SER A 126 12.53 6.98 -17.34
CA SER A 126 11.43 7.87 -17.68
C SER A 126 11.86 9.30 -17.36
N LYS A 127 12.45 10.00 -18.36
CA LYS A 127 12.59 11.49 -18.55
C LYS A 127 13.89 11.86 -19.32
N PRO A 128 13.97 12.99 -20.04
CA PRO A 128 12.93 13.73 -20.78
C PRO A 128 13.04 13.45 -22.29
N ASN A 129 11.95 13.65 -23.05
CA ASN A 129 11.92 13.43 -24.50
C ASN A 129 12.84 14.43 -25.23
N LYS A 130 14.11 14.05 -25.45
CA LYS A 130 15.10 14.81 -26.24
C LYS A 130 14.54 15.25 -27.61
N ILE A 131 13.64 14.44 -28.17
CA ILE A 131 12.93 14.70 -29.42
C ILE A 131 12.01 15.94 -29.31
N MET A 132 11.33 16.14 -28.17
CA MET A 132 10.39 17.26 -28.00
C MET A 132 11.12 18.60 -27.83
N ILE A 133 12.28 18.61 -27.17
CA ILE A 133 13.15 19.81 -27.09
C ILE A 133 13.74 20.15 -28.47
N LEU A 134 14.18 19.15 -29.24
CA LEU A 134 14.74 19.36 -30.56
C LEU A 134 13.71 19.97 -31.54
N ILE A 135 12.46 19.50 -31.51
CA ILE A 135 11.37 20.07 -32.31
C ILE A 135 11.12 21.54 -31.93
N GLY A 136 11.17 21.88 -30.64
CA GLY A 136 11.03 23.26 -30.17
C GLY A 136 12.09 24.20 -30.75
N PHE A 137 13.37 23.80 -30.75
CA PHE A 137 14.44 24.62 -31.31
C PHE A 137 14.36 24.77 -32.83
N ILE A 138 13.97 23.71 -33.55
CA ILE A 138 13.76 23.79 -35.00
C ILE A 138 12.62 24.76 -35.33
N PHE A 139 11.52 24.71 -34.57
CA PHE A 139 10.38 25.60 -34.77
C PHE A 139 10.74 27.07 -34.49
N LEU A 140 11.42 27.36 -33.38
CA LEU A 140 11.88 28.72 -33.06
C LEU A 140 12.87 29.25 -34.11
N GLY A 141 13.82 28.42 -34.57
CA GLY A 141 14.79 28.81 -35.59
C GLY A 141 14.15 29.10 -36.95
N GLY A 142 13.17 28.28 -37.36
CA GLY A 142 12.45 28.46 -38.61
C GLY A 142 11.63 29.76 -38.65
N VAL A 143 10.80 29.98 -37.62
CA VAL A 143 9.96 31.20 -37.53
C VAL A 143 10.82 32.45 -37.38
N GLY A 144 11.90 32.38 -36.58
CA GLY A 144 12.85 33.49 -36.45
C GLY A 144 13.52 33.86 -37.77
N SER A 145 13.92 32.87 -38.57
CA SER A 145 14.58 33.11 -39.87
C SER A 145 13.64 33.74 -40.90
N VAL A 146 12.39 33.29 -40.96
CA VAL A 146 11.36 33.86 -41.85
C VAL A 146 10.98 35.27 -41.42
N GLY A 147 10.83 35.49 -40.11
CA GLY A 147 10.58 36.83 -39.56
C GLY A 147 11.72 37.80 -39.87
N TRP A 148 12.97 37.35 -39.74
CA TRP A 148 14.14 38.17 -40.05
C TRP A 148 14.20 38.54 -41.54
N ILE A 149 14.01 37.57 -42.45
CA ILE A 149 14.16 37.84 -43.89
C ILE A 149 13.10 38.79 -44.43
N LEU A 150 11.87 38.74 -43.89
CA LEU A 150 10.76 39.60 -44.33
C LEU A 150 10.82 40.97 -43.65
N PHE A 151 10.97 41.01 -42.32
CA PHE A 151 10.87 42.27 -41.58
C PHE A 151 12.15 43.10 -41.63
N VAL A 152 13.34 42.48 -41.57
CA VAL A 152 14.61 43.23 -41.55
C VAL A 152 14.97 43.76 -42.92
N LYS A 153 14.63 43.05 -44.00
CA LYS A 153 14.82 43.59 -45.36
C LYS A 153 13.96 44.81 -45.63
N ASP A 154 12.68 44.77 -45.26
CA ASP A 154 11.78 45.92 -45.44
C ASP A 154 12.13 47.08 -44.51
N LEU A 155 12.55 46.81 -43.27
CA LEU A 155 12.98 47.86 -42.35
C LEU A 155 14.29 48.54 -42.79
N LEU A 156 15.27 47.77 -43.28
CA LEU A 156 16.52 48.33 -43.84
C LEU A 156 16.26 49.12 -45.13
N LYS A 157 15.33 48.65 -45.98
CA LYS A 157 14.98 49.36 -47.21
C LYS A 157 14.27 50.68 -46.90
N ALA A 158 13.32 50.68 -45.97
CA ALA A 158 12.65 51.89 -45.49
C ALA A 158 13.61 52.90 -44.86
N TRP A 159 14.61 52.43 -44.10
CA TRP A 159 15.66 53.31 -43.56
C TRP A 159 16.56 53.90 -44.64
N LYS A 160 16.92 53.11 -45.67
CA LYS A 160 17.75 53.58 -46.78
C LYS A 160 17.01 54.60 -47.67
N GLU A 161 15.70 54.42 -47.84
CA GLU A 161 14.83 55.35 -48.57
C GLU A 161 14.66 56.67 -47.81
N LYS A 162 14.50 56.61 -46.47
CA LYS A 162 14.48 57.80 -45.59
C LYS A 162 15.79 58.60 -45.62
N GLN A 163 16.93 57.91 -45.64
CA GLN A 163 18.25 58.55 -45.74
C GLN A 163 18.50 59.17 -47.13
N LEU A 164 17.92 58.61 -48.19
CA LEU A 164 17.98 59.16 -49.54
C LEU A 164 17.08 60.40 -49.71
N GLU A 165 15.94 60.46 -49.01
CA GLU A 165 15.10 61.66 -48.97
C GLU A 165 15.79 62.83 -48.22
N GLU A 166 16.41 62.58 -47.06
CA GLU A 166 17.18 63.59 -46.31
C GLU A 166 18.40 64.12 -47.10
N PHE A 167 19.06 63.29 -47.91
CA PHE A 167 20.15 63.74 -48.78
C PHE A 167 19.66 64.56 -49.99
N SER A 168 18.42 64.34 -50.45
CA SER A 168 17.86 65.06 -51.60
C SER A 168 17.35 66.46 -51.27
N THR A 169 16.93 66.69 -50.01
CA THR A 169 16.50 67.99 -49.50
C THR A 169 17.69 68.89 -49.16
N SER A 170 18.79 68.33 -48.66
CA SER A 170 20.02 69.11 -48.39
C SER A 170 20.72 69.63 -49.65
N LYS A 171 20.54 68.99 -50.82
CA LYS A 171 21.15 69.42 -52.09
C LYS A 171 20.31 70.47 -52.86
N LYS A 172 19.12 70.81 -52.37
CA LYS A 172 18.24 71.84 -52.98
C LYS A 172 18.39 73.23 -52.36
N GLU A 173 19.17 73.38 -51.29
CA GLU A 173 19.41 74.67 -50.61
C GLU A 173 20.86 75.21 -50.76
N VAL A 174 21.58 74.84 -51.83
CA VAL A 174 22.84 75.51 -52.22
C VAL A 174 22.73 76.04 -53.65
#